data_AF-A0A443Q7Q1-F1
#
_entry.id   AF-A0A443Q7Q1-F1
#
_cell.length_a   1.000
_cell.length_b   1.000
_cell.length_c   1.000
_cell.angle_alpha   90.00
_cell.angle_beta   90.00
_cell.angle_gamma   90.00
#
_symmetry.space_group_name_H-M   'P 1'
#
loop_
_entity.id
_entity.type
_entity.pdbx_description
1 polymer ?
#
loop_
_entity_poly.entity_id
_entity_poly.type
_entity_poly.pdbx_seq_one_letter_code
_entity_poly.pdbx_strand_id
1 'polypeptide(L)' 'MMVEKVPDSTYEMIGGLDKQIKEIKEVIELPVKHPELFEALGIAQPKGVLLYGPPGTGKTL' A
#
# COMPACT_ATOMS: atom_id res chain seq x y z
N MET A 1 -17.06 -0.47 -3.83
CA MET A 1 -16.94 -1.78 -3.15
C MET A 1 -17.01 -1.52 -1.65
N MET A 2 -18.04 -2.01 -1.00
CA MET A 2 -18.14 -2.00 0.46
C MET A 2 -17.49 -3.30 0.91
N VAL A 3 -16.40 -3.24 1.67
CA VAL A 3 -15.68 -4.43 2.12
C VAL A 3 -16.44 -5.00 3.32
N GLU A 4 -17.16 -6.11 3.11
CA GLU A 4 -17.94 -6.76 4.18
C GLU A 4 -17.07 -7.57 5.16
N LYS A 5 -15.85 -7.94 4.76
CA LYS A 5 -14.94 -8.77 5.57
C LYS A 5 -13.48 -8.51 5.20
N VAL A 6 -12.61 -8.44 6.22
CA VAL A 6 -11.16 -8.43 6.00
C VAL A 6 -10.78 -9.78 5.38
N PRO A 7 -10.14 -9.81 4.19
CA PRO A 7 -9.70 -11.06 3.58
C PRO A 7 -8.61 -11.74 4.42
N ASP A 8 -8.55 -13.07 4.38
CA ASP A 8 -7.54 -13.86 5.10
C ASP A 8 -6.14 -13.81 4.44
N SER A 9 -6.00 -13.10 3.31
CA SER A 9 -4.73 -12.92 2.61
C SER A 9 -3.75 -12.11 3.44
N THR A 10 -2.53 -12.63 3.64
CA THR A 10 -1.42 -11.89 4.25
C THR A 10 -0.37 -11.53 3.21
N TYR A 11 0.40 -10.47 3.48
CA TYR A 11 1.53 -10.06 2.62
C TYR A 11 2.59 -11.17 2.45
N GLU A 12 2.70 -12.08 3.42
CA GLU A 12 3.61 -13.23 3.39
C GLU A 12 3.23 -14.26 2.31
N MET A 13 1.98 -14.23 1.84
CA MET A 13 1.51 -15.08 0.74
C MET A 13 1.99 -14.58 -0.64
N ILE A 14 2.54 -13.36 -0.70
CA ILE A 14 3.02 -12.75 -1.94
C ILE A 14 4.53 -12.97 -2.08
N GLY A 15 4.91 -13.96 -2.87
CA GLY A 15 6.33 -14.28 -3.11
C GLY A 15 7.06 -13.26 -3.99
N GLY A 16 8.28 -12.89 -3.60
CA GLY A 16 9.22 -12.14 -4.45
C GLY A 16 8.88 -10.66 -4.67
N LEU A 17 7.89 -10.13 -3.95
CA LEU A 17 7.46 -8.72 -4.03
C LEU A 17 7.72 -7.94 -2.73
N ASP A 18 8.61 -8.42 -1.87
CA ASP A 18 8.88 -7.82 -0.55
C ASP A 18 9.23 -6.33 -0.64
N LYS A 19 10.00 -5.95 -1.67
CA LYS A 19 10.39 -4.56 -1.91
C LYS A 19 9.18 -3.70 -2.27
N GLN A 20 8.35 -4.16 -3.20
CA GLN A 20 7.15 -3.46 -3.66
C GLN A 20 6.13 -3.34 -2.52
N ILE A 21 5.95 -4.40 -1.73
CA ILE A 21 5.08 -4.40 -0.55
C ILE A 21 5.57 -3.37 0.47
N LYS A 22 6.88 -3.30 0.72
CA LYS A 22 7.46 -2.30 1.62
C LYS A 22 7.17 -0.88 1.14
N GLU A 23 7.37 -0.59 -0.14
CA GLU A 23 7.08 0.73 -0.72
C GLU A 23 5.60 1.10 -0.59
N ILE A 24 4.69 0.15 -0.86
CA ILE A 24 3.24 0.34 -0.70
C ILE A 24 2.89 0.63 0.77
N LYS A 25 3.45 -0.15 1.71
CA LYS A 25 3.22 0.06 3.14
C LYS A 25 3.71 1.42 3.60
N GLU A 26 4.86 1.88 3.13
CA GLU A 26 5.38 3.19 3.49
C GLU A 26 4.48 4.31 2.96
N VAL A 27 4.06 4.23 1.71
CA VAL A 27 3.19 5.23 1.08
C VAL A 27 1.79 5.28 1.72
N ILE A 28 1.29 4.18 2.28
CA ILE A 28 -0.04 4.12 2.90
C ILE A 28 0.02 4.34 4.42
N GLU A 29 0.91 3.63 5.14
CA GLU A 29 0.98 3.69 6.60
C GLU A 29 1.58 5.00 7.10
N LEU A 30 2.60 5.54 6.44
CA LEU A 30 3.28 6.76 6.89
C LEU A 30 2.33 7.98 6.96
N PRO A 31 1.55 8.31 5.90
CA PRO A 31 0.62 9.43 5.99
C PRO A 31 -0.55 9.19 6.95
N VAL A 32 -0.95 7.93 7.19
CA VAL A 32 -2.02 7.60 8.13
C VAL A 32 -1.55 7.67 9.58
N LYS A 33 -0.33 7.21 9.87
CA LYS A 33 0.25 7.19 11.24
C LYS A 33 0.86 8.52 11.64
N HIS A 34 1.43 9.25 10.68
CA HIS A 34 2.22 10.47 10.92
C HIS A 34 1.85 11.62 9.97
N PRO A 35 0.60 12.09 9.97
CA PRO A 35 0.18 13.23 9.13
C PRO A 35 0.99 14.51 9.42
N GLU A 36 1.44 14.71 10.67
CA GLU A 36 2.21 15.87 11.12
C GLU A 36 3.53 16.06 10.35
N LEU A 37 4.16 14.96 9.89
CA LEU A 37 5.39 15.03 9.11
C LEU A 37 5.15 15.69 7.76
N PHE A 38 4.00 15.41 7.13
CA PHE A 38 3.65 15.98 5.83
C PHE A 38 3.25 17.45 5.96
N GLU A 39 2.56 17.82 7.04
CA GLU A 39 2.24 19.21 7.36
C GLU A 39 3.49 20.04 7.65
N ALA A 40 4.42 19.51 8.46
CA ALA A 40 5.66 20.20 8.81
C ALA A 40 6.59 20.41 7.60
N LEU A 41 6.60 19.45 6.67
CA LEU A 41 7.37 19.54 5.41
C LEU A 41 6.65 20.36 4.33
N GLY A 42 5.38 20.72 4.53
CA GLY A 42 4.58 21.46 3.55
C GLY A 42 4.30 20.67 2.26
N ILE A 43 4.33 19.34 2.33
CA ILE A 43 4.11 18.45 1.18
C ILE A 43 2.75 17.78 1.25
N ALA A 44 2.12 17.57 0.09
CA ALA A 44 0.85 16.89 0.02
C ALA A 44 1.02 15.38 0.27
N GLN A 45 0.10 14.80 1.04
CA GLN A 45 0.07 13.36 1.26
C GLN A 45 -0.24 12.60 -0.04
N PRO A 46 0.39 11.43 -0.28
CA PRO A 46 0.03 10.56 -1.39
C PRO A 46 -1.44 10.15 -1.29
N LYS A 47 -2.20 10.27 -2.39
CA LYS A 47 -3.64 9.95 -2.40
C LYS A 47 -3.96 8.52 -2.81
N GLY A 48 -2.99 7.80 -3.39
CA GLY A 48 -3.21 6.45 -3.87
C GLY A 48 -1.97 5.86 -4.53
N VAL A 49 -2.03 4.55 -4.75
CA VAL A 49 -0.97 3.77 -5.41
C VAL A 49 -1.58 3.06 -6.62
N LEU A 50 -0.84 3.03 -7.73
CA LEU A 50 -1.21 2.29 -8.93
C LEU A 50 -0.39 0.99 -9.00
N LEU A 51 -1.07 -0.15 -8.98
CA LEU A 51 -0.45 -1.47 -9.21
C LEU A 51 -0.63 -1.88 -10.67
N TYR A 52 0.46 -2.06 -11.41
CA TYR A 52 0.44 -2.44 -12.83
C TYR A 52 1.46 -3.54 -13.14
N GLY A 53 1.21 -4.33 -14.19
CA GLY A 53 2.07 -5.43 -14.63
C GLY A 53 1.30 -6.55 -15.34
N PRO A 54 2.01 -7.53 -15.95
CA PRO A 54 1.41 -8.69 -16.64
C PRO A 54 0.38 -9.46 -15.78
N PRO A 55 -0.59 -10.18 -16.36
CA PRO A 55 -1.51 -11.01 -15.58
C PRO A 55 -0.75 -12.04 -14.72
N GLY A 56 -1.25 -12.33 -13.51
CA GLY A 56 -0.62 -13.30 -12.59
C GLY A 56 0.46 -12.76 -11.65
N THR A 57 0.75 -11.45 -11.65
CA THR A 57 1.82 -10.85 -10.80
C THR A 57 1.36 -10.35 -9.42
N GLY A 58 0.30 -10.91 -8.84
CA GLY A 58 -0.10 -10.59 -7.45
C GLY A 58 -0.68 -9.19 -7.20
N LYS A 59 -1.22 -8.49 -8.23
CA LYS A 59 -1.81 -7.14 -8.09
C LYS A 59 -3.15 -7.09 -7.33
N THR A 60 -3.84 -8.22 -7.22
CA THR A 60 -5.20 -8.32 -6.64
C THR A 60 -5.23 -9.18 -5.38
N LEU A 61 -4.18 -9.98 -5.18
CA LEU A 61 -4.15 -11.06 -4.19
C LEU A 61 -3.88 -10.51 -2.78
#